data_AF-A0A3N6P4I2-F1
#
_entry.id   AF-A0A3N6P4I2-F1
#
_cell.length_a   1.000
_cell.length_b   1.000
_cell.length_c   1.000
_cell.angle_alpha   90.00
_cell.angle_beta   90.00
_cell.angle_gamma   90.00
#
_symmetry.space_group_name_H-M   'P 1'
#
loop_
_entity.id
_entity.type
_entity.pdbx_description
1 polymer ?
#
loop_
_entity_poly.entity_id
_entity_poly.type
_entity_poly.pdbx_seq_one_letter_code
_entity_poly.pdbx_strand_id
1 'polypeptide(L)'
;RREGYPCIFYADYYGAEYEDYGKDGNRYKIFLPSHRWIIDKLLFARKYYAYGEQYDYFDHYNTVGWTRLGTEEHPKAMAVIMSDSYPGYKWMEVGKPNAKFYDLTEHIQEPIYTNDSGWAKFRCNGGSVSVWLQE
;
A
#
# COMPACT_ATOMS: atom_id res chain seq x y z
N ARG A 1 7.82 1.83 1.48
CA ARG A 1 8.76 2.53 2.36
C ARG A 1 10.16 2.66 1.72
N ARG A 2 10.99 3.58 2.24
CA ARG A 2 12.35 3.87 1.77
C ARG A 2 13.34 2.76 2.10
N GLU A 3 13.23 2.18 3.29
CA GLU A 3 14.20 1.23 3.84
C GLU A 3 13.89 -0.23 3.52
N GLY A 4 14.97 -1.03 3.46
CA GLY A 4 14.94 -2.47 3.24
C GLY A 4 15.01 -2.88 1.77
N TYR A 5 15.49 -4.10 1.55
CA TYR A 5 15.49 -4.76 0.25
C TYR A 5 14.38 -5.82 0.24
N PRO A 6 13.18 -5.51 -0.27
CA PRO A 6 12.06 -6.44 -0.24
C PRO A 6 12.29 -7.61 -1.21
N CYS A 7 11.85 -8.80 -0.80
CA CYS A 7 11.84 -10.02 -1.59
C CYS A 7 10.39 -10.52 -1.68
N ILE A 8 9.96 -10.94 -2.88
CA ILE A 8 8.64 -11.51 -3.08
C ILE A 8 8.72 -13.01 -2.88
N PHE A 9 7.79 -13.55 -2.09
CA PHE A 9 7.66 -14.97 -1.91
C PHE A 9 6.90 -15.61 -3.09
N TYR A 10 7.45 -16.71 -3.62
CA TYR A 10 6.90 -17.37 -4.82
C TYR A 10 5.45 -17.81 -4.62
N ALA A 11 5.10 -18.40 -3.48
CA ALA A 11 3.75 -18.90 -3.24
C ALA A 11 2.73 -17.76 -3.01
N ASP A 12 3.15 -16.59 -2.52
CA ASP A 12 2.24 -15.43 -2.47
C ASP A 12 1.93 -14.94 -3.88
N TYR A 13 2.90 -14.98 -4.79
CA TYR A 13 2.71 -14.53 -6.17
C TYR A 13 1.95 -15.55 -7.02
N TYR A 14 2.37 -16.82 -7.04
CA TYR A 14 1.78 -17.84 -7.91
C TYR A 14 0.71 -18.71 -7.24
N GLY A 15 0.54 -18.61 -5.92
CA GLY A 15 -0.21 -19.59 -5.14
C GLY A 15 0.60 -20.87 -4.91
N ALA A 16 0.10 -21.74 -4.04
CA ALA A 16 0.63 -23.09 -3.85
C ALA A 16 -0.44 -24.04 -3.32
N GLU A 17 -0.33 -25.31 -3.69
CA GLU A 17 -1.13 -26.40 -3.15
C GLU A 17 -0.20 -27.58 -2.83
N TYR A 18 -0.23 -28.06 -1.58
CA TYR A 18 0.61 -29.17 -1.12
C TYR A 18 0.00 -29.83 0.11
N GLU A 19 0.57 -30.97 0.53
CA GLU A 19 0.20 -31.66 1.78
C GLU A 19 1.38 -31.67 2.76
N ASP A 20 1.13 -31.36 4.03
CA ASP A 20 2.15 -31.38 5.08
C ASP A 20 1.59 -31.92 6.41
N TYR A 21 2.48 -32.26 7.34
CA TYR A 21 2.15 -32.76 8.66
C TYR A 21 1.90 -31.61 9.65
N GLY A 22 0.76 -31.66 10.33
CA GLY A 22 0.46 -30.79 11.47
C GLY A 22 1.26 -31.18 12.72
N LYS A 23 1.22 -30.33 13.73
CA LYS A 23 1.88 -30.60 15.03
C LYS A 23 1.29 -31.81 15.78
N ASP A 24 0.14 -32.30 15.35
CA ASP A 24 -0.55 -33.47 15.88
C ASP A 24 -0.20 -34.77 15.12
N GLY A 25 0.68 -34.70 14.13
CA GLY A 25 1.11 -35.84 13.31
C GLY A 25 0.15 -36.21 12.18
N ASN A 26 -0.97 -35.47 11.99
CA ASN A 26 -1.90 -35.70 10.89
C ASN A 26 -1.48 -34.94 9.62
N ARG A 27 -1.87 -35.43 8.44
CA ARG A 27 -1.63 -34.75 7.16
C ARG A 27 -2.77 -33.80 6.82
N TYR A 28 -2.41 -32.61 6.35
CA TYR A 28 -3.34 -31.56 5.94
C TYR A 28 -3.03 -31.10 4.54
N LYS A 29 -4.09 -30.85 3.76
CA LYS A 29 -3.98 -30.10 2.50
C LYS A 29 -3.87 -28.62 2.83
N ILE A 30 -2.85 -27.98 2.28
CA ILE A 30 -2.58 -26.55 2.42
C ILE A 30 -2.84 -25.91 1.07
N PHE A 31 -3.67 -24.87 1.09
CA PHE A 31 -3.96 -24.06 -0.08
C PHE A 31 -3.58 -22.61 0.21
N LEU A 32 -2.64 -22.09 -0.57
CA LEU A 32 -2.23 -20.70 -0.56
C LEU A 32 -2.76 -20.03 -1.83
N PRO A 33 -3.76 -19.13 -1.73
CA PRO A 33 -4.24 -18.41 -2.90
C PRO A 33 -3.14 -17.49 -3.45
N SER A 34 -3.13 -17.33 -4.77
CA SER A 34 -2.30 -16.32 -5.42
C SER A 34 -2.81 -14.92 -5.09
N HIS A 35 -1.88 -14.04 -4.70
CA HIS A 35 -2.09 -12.60 -4.49
C HIS A 35 -1.49 -11.77 -5.63
N ARG A 36 -1.27 -12.39 -6.80
CA ARG A 36 -0.62 -11.75 -7.96
C ARG A 36 -1.18 -10.38 -8.28
N TRP A 37 -2.51 -10.25 -8.31
CA TRP A 37 -3.20 -9.01 -8.68
C TRP A 37 -2.75 -7.82 -7.81
N ILE A 38 -2.71 -7.98 -6.49
CA ILE A 38 -2.28 -6.89 -5.60
C ILE A 38 -0.75 -6.74 -5.63
N ILE A 39 0.02 -7.82 -5.74
CA ILE A 39 1.48 -7.74 -5.79
C ILE A 39 1.96 -7.00 -7.05
N ASP A 40 1.34 -7.25 -8.21
CA ASP A 40 1.66 -6.54 -9.46
C ASP A 40 1.43 -5.03 -9.33
N LYS A 41 0.35 -4.63 -8.65
CA LYS A 41 0.07 -3.22 -8.32
C LYS A 41 1.13 -2.63 -7.38
N LEU A 42 1.47 -3.34 -6.30
CA LEU A 42 2.48 -2.87 -5.35
C LEU A 42 3.88 -2.77 -5.97
N LEU A 43 4.22 -3.70 -6.87
CA LEU A 43 5.45 -3.65 -7.67
C LEU A 43 5.47 -2.43 -8.60
N PHE A 44 4.34 -2.12 -9.26
CA PHE A 44 4.21 -0.91 -10.07
C PHE A 44 4.44 0.35 -9.25
N ALA A 45 3.77 0.48 -8.09
CA ALA A 45 3.98 1.60 -7.18
C ALA A 45 5.45 1.71 -6.73
N ARG A 46 6.07 0.58 -6.37
CA ARG A 46 7.47 0.54 -5.97
C ARG A 46 8.41 1.01 -7.08
N LYS A 47 8.17 0.57 -8.32
CA LYS A 47 9.03 0.86 -9.47
C LYS A 47 8.95 2.31 -9.94
N TYR A 48 7.80 2.98 -9.78
CA TYR A 48 7.60 4.29 -10.40
C TYR A 48 7.34 5.44 -9.42
N TYR A 49 6.90 5.16 -8.19
CA TYR A 49 6.43 6.20 -7.25
C TYR A 49 7.11 6.16 -5.88
N ALA A 50 7.74 5.04 -5.50
CA ALA A 50 8.35 4.89 -4.18
C ALA A 50 9.74 5.56 -4.07
N TYR A 51 9.82 6.84 -4.40
CA TYR A 51 11.04 7.65 -4.43
C TYR A 51 10.92 8.90 -3.57
N GLY A 52 12.06 9.51 -3.27
CA GLY A 52 12.13 10.76 -2.50
C GLY A 52 11.93 10.58 -1.00
N GLU A 53 11.78 11.73 -0.33
CA GLU A 53 11.56 11.81 1.11
C GLU A 53 10.33 11.01 1.54
N GLN A 54 10.40 10.47 2.75
CA GLN A 54 9.34 9.71 3.38
C GLN A 54 8.90 10.40 4.66
N TYR A 55 7.59 10.61 4.80
CA TYR A 55 6.98 10.99 6.07
C TYR A 55 6.15 9.83 6.59
N ASP A 56 6.41 9.44 7.83
CA ASP A 56 5.75 8.33 8.50
C ASP A 56 4.72 8.85 9.50
N TYR A 57 3.54 8.25 9.48
CA TYR A 57 2.41 8.61 10.32
C TYR A 57 1.94 7.39 11.13
N PHE A 58 2.81 6.93 12.02
CA PHE A 58 2.56 5.83 12.97
C PHE A 58 2.04 6.37 14.31
N ASP A 59 0.94 7.12 14.25
CA ASP A 59 0.38 7.91 15.36
C ASP A 59 -0.98 7.39 15.85
N HIS A 60 -1.48 6.28 15.29
CA HIS A 60 -2.73 5.66 15.67
C HIS A 60 -2.59 4.14 15.69
N TYR A 61 -3.21 3.51 16.70
CA TYR A 61 -3.10 2.07 16.97
C TYR A 61 -3.62 1.20 15.82
N ASN A 62 -4.67 1.66 15.12
CA ASN A 62 -5.24 0.92 13.98
C ASN A 62 -4.87 1.48 12.60
N THR A 63 -4.67 2.79 12.48
CA THR A 63 -4.73 3.50 11.17
C THR A 63 -3.42 4.20 10.95
N VAL A 64 -2.55 3.59 10.15
CA VAL A 64 -1.20 4.08 9.91
C VAL A 64 -0.99 4.36 8.43
N GLY A 65 0.00 5.19 8.13
CA GLY A 65 0.35 5.48 6.76
C GLY A 65 1.72 6.13 6.63
N TRP A 66 2.16 6.27 5.39
CA TRP A 66 3.37 7.00 5.04
C TRP A 66 3.26 7.55 3.62
N THR A 67 4.01 8.61 3.34
CA THR A 67 4.07 9.22 2.02
C THR A 67 5.47 9.10 1.41
N ARG A 68 5.55 9.22 0.08
CA ARG A 68 6.78 9.31 -0.70
C ARG A 68 6.62 10.45 -1.68
N LEU A 69 7.45 11.48 -1.55
CA LEU A 69 7.23 12.78 -2.21
C LEU A 69 7.71 12.83 -3.69
N GLY A 70 8.40 11.78 -4.13
CA GLY A 70 9.08 11.77 -5.43
C GLY A 70 10.42 12.50 -5.41
N THR A 71 11.15 12.38 -6.51
CA THR A 71 12.44 13.05 -6.79
C THR A 71 12.35 13.79 -8.13
N GLU A 72 13.44 14.41 -8.57
CA GLU A 72 13.50 15.00 -9.93
C GLU A 72 13.28 13.94 -11.03
N GLU A 73 13.90 12.76 -10.90
CA GLU A 73 13.75 11.64 -11.86
C GLU A 73 12.38 10.96 -11.77
N HIS A 74 11.79 10.92 -10.57
CA HIS A 74 10.49 10.30 -10.29
C HIS A 74 9.58 11.31 -9.59
N PRO A 75 9.03 12.30 -10.31
CA PRO A 75 8.41 13.49 -9.71
C PRO A 75 7.05 13.25 -9.07
N LYS A 76 6.41 12.12 -9.35
CA LYS A 76 5.08 11.80 -8.84
C LYS A 76 5.15 11.27 -7.40
N ALA A 77 4.23 11.75 -6.57
CA ALA A 77 4.12 11.32 -5.19
C ALA A 77 3.20 10.09 -5.02
N MET A 78 3.36 9.43 -3.86
CA MET A 78 2.54 8.32 -3.40
C MET A 78 2.21 8.50 -1.92
N ALA A 79 1.03 8.05 -1.52
CA ALA A 79 0.66 7.86 -0.12
C ALA A 79 0.11 6.44 0.09
N VAL A 80 0.54 5.79 1.18
CA VAL A 80 0.01 4.51 1.62
C VAL A 80 -0.71 4.71 2.94
N ILE A 81 -1.90 4.15 3.05
CA ILE A 81 -2.66 4.12 4.29
C ILE A 81 -3.28 2.73 4.47
N MET A 82 -3.27 2.24 5.70
CA MET A 82 -3.82 0.95 6.06
C MET A 82 -4.54 1.02 7.40
N SER A 83 -5.55 0.18 7.54
CA SER A 83 -6.26 -0.03 8.80
C SER A 83 -6.42 -1.51 9.08
N ASP A 84 -6.11 -1.94 10.29
CA ASP A 84 -6.32 -3.32 10.75
C ASP A 84 -7.71 -3.55 11.39
N SER A 85 -8.56 -2.51 11.44
CA SER A 85 -9.92 -2.58 12.01
C SER A 85 -10.96 -1.87 11.15
N TYR A 86 -11.59 -0.79 11.63
CA TYR A 86 -12.60 -0.02 10.92
C TYR A 86 -11.99 0.87 9.83
N PRO A 87 -12.79 1.36 8.86
CA PRO A 87 -12.32 2.34 7.89
C PRO A 87 -11.65 3.54 8.56
N GLY A 88 -10.55 3.98 7.97
CA GLY A 88 -9.68 5.00 8.55
C GLY A 88 -9.31 6.06 7.52
N TYR A 89 -8.92 7.22 8.03
CA TYR A 89 -8.34 8.28 7.21
C TYR A 89 -7.18 8.95 7.93
N LYS A 90 -6.33 9.63 7.17
CA LYS A 90 -5.28 10.46 7.72
C LYS A 90 -4.99 11.64 6.81
N TRP A 91 -4.79 12.82 7.41
CA TRP A 91 -4.17 13.94 6.72
C TRP A 91 -2.68 13.67 6.60
N MET A 92 -2.18 13.55 5.38
CA MET A 92 -0.77 13.33 5.12
C MET A 92 -0.27 14.29 4.04
N GLU A 93 1.00 14.66 4.15
CA GLU A 93 1.69 15.57 3.24
C GLU A 93 2.35 14.80 2.11
N VAL A 94 2.14 15.27 0.88
CA VAL A 94 2.84 14.79 -0.32
C VAL A 94 3.57 15.92 -1.06
N GLY A 95 3.45 17.17 -0.60
CA GLY A 95 4.16 18.32 -1.18
C GLY A 95 3.75 18.65 -2.62
N LYS A 96 2.57 18.19 -3.05
CA LYS A 96 2.01 18.43 -4.40
C LYS A 96 0.73 19.22 -4.28
N PRO A 97 0.71 20.54 -4.44
CA PRO A 97 -0.52 21.35 -4.37
C PRO A 97 -1.52 20.97 -5.45
N ASN A 98 -2.82 20.94 -5.12
CA ASN A 98 -3.93 20.74 -6.06
C ASN A 98 -3.79 19.52 -6.99
N ALA A 99 -3.09 18.49 -6.54
CA ALA A 99 -2.80 17.29 -7.29
C ALA A 99 -3.88 16.23 -7.05
N LYS A 100 -4.24 15.54 -8.14
CA LYS A 100 -5.21 14.44 -8.12
C LYS A 100 -4.50 13.14 -7.79
N PHE A 101 -5.14 12.31 -6.96
CA PHE A 101 -4.69 10.97 -6.61
C PHE A 101 -5.81 9.96 -6.82
N TYR A 102 -5.42 8.76 -7.27
CA TYR A 102 -6.30 7.61 -7.39
C TYR A 102 -5.77 6.44 -6.55
N ASP A 103 -6.66 5.57 -6.05
CA ASP A 103 -6.27 4.38 -5.32
C ASP A 103 -5.87 3.27 -6.28
N LEU A 104 -4.57 2.97 -6.33
CA LEU A 104 -4.03 1.91 -7.18
C LEU A 104 -4.61 0.54 -6.85
N THR A 105 -4.99 0.31 -5.59
CA THR A 105 -5.58 -0.97 -5.17
C THR A 105 -7.02 -1.12 -5.61
N GLU A 106 -7.64 -0.09 -6.19
CA GLU A 106 -9.04 -0.11 -6.67
C GLU A 106 -10.08 -0.39 -5.56
N HIS A 107 -9.67 -0.44 -4.29
CA HIS A 107 -10.58 -0.61 -3.16
C HIS A 107 -11.48 0.61 -2.96
N ILE A 108 -11.03 1.76 -3.45
CA ILE A 108 -11.74 3.03 -3.38
C ILE A 108 -11.70 3.70 -4.75
N GLN A 109 -12.87 3.92 -5.34
CA GLN A 109 -12.99 4.41 -6.73
C GLN A 109 -12.93 5.94 -6.81
N GLU A 110 -13.37 6.66 -5.78
CA GLU A 110 -13.43 8.11 -5.87
C GLU A 110 -12.03 8.72 -5.61
N PRO A 111 -11.52 9.55 -6.54
CA PRO A 111 -10.22 10.18 -6.40
C PRO A 111 -10.21 11.17 -5.25
N ILE A 112 -9.02 11.54 -4.79
CA ILE A 112 -8.82 12.60 -3.83
C ILE A 112 -7.93 13.69 -4.42
N TYR A 113 -7.99 14.88 -3.80
CA TYR A 113 -7.20 16.03 -4.19
C TYR A 113 -6.46 16.55 -2.98
N THR A 114 -5.19 16.92 -3.18
CA THR A 114 -4.47 17.71 -2.20
C THR A 114 -4.93 19.16 -2.21
N ASN A 115 -4.83 19.81 -1.06
CA ASN A 115 -5.05 21.25 -0.92
C ASN A 115 -3.85 22.06 -1.45
N ASP A 116 -3.93 23.38 -1.33
CA ASP A 116 -2.86 24.31 -1.77
C ASP A 116 -1.52 24.11 -1.06
N SER A 117 -1.52 23.47 0.12
CA SER A 117 -0.31 23.15 0.89
C SER A 117 0.26 21.77 0.56
N GLY A 118 -0.34 21.01 -0.38
CA GLY A 118 0.12 19.67 -0.73
C GLY A 118 -0.26 18.58 0.27
N TRP A 119 -1.30 18.81 1.08
CA TRP A 119 -1.86 17.85 2.03
C TRP A 119 -3.19 17.31 1.53
N ALA A 120 -3.48 16.04 1.79
CA ALA A 120 -4.79 15.44 1.52
C ALA A 120 -5.25 14.54 2.66
N LYS A 121 -6.57 14.38 2.79
CA LYS A 121 -7.20 13.37 3.64
C LYS A 121 -7.25 12.03 2.89
N PHE A 122 -6.15 11.28 2.96
CA PHE A 122 -6.08 9.93 2.41
C PHE A 122 -6.93 8.97 3.25
N ARG A 123 -7.55 7.98 2.60
CA ARG A 123 -8.51 7.06 3.25
C ARG A 123 -8.23 5.61 2.87
N CYS A 124 -8.70 4.71 3.73
CA CYS A 124 -8.62 3.26 3.57
C CYS A 124 -9.88 2.60 4.13
N ASN A 125 -10.34 1.53 3.49
CA ASN A 125 -11.37 0.65 4.07
C ASN A 125 -10.82 -0.07 5.31
N GLY A 126 -11.71 -0.62 6.13
CA GLY A 126 -11.32 -1.41 7.31
C GLY A 126 -10.68 -2.74 6.92
N GLY A 127 -9.68 -3.20 7.69
CA GLY A 127 -8.95 -4.44 7.41
C GLY A 127 -8.30 -4.45 6.03
N SER A 128 -7.80 -3.29 5.57
CA SER A 128 -7.39 -3.08 4.18
C SER A 128 -6.17 -2.18 4.06
N VAL A 129 -5.73 -1.98 2.82
CA VAL A 129 -4.70 -1.03 2.40
C VAL A 129 -5.16 -0.29 1.14
N SER A 130 -4.88 1.01 1.10
CA SER A 130 -5.01 1.84 -0.10
C SER A 130 -3.65 2.46 -0.43
N VAL A 131 -3.31 2.46 -1.72
CA VAL A 131 -2.05 3.01 -2.24
C VAL A 131 -2.42 4.08 -3.25
N TRP A 132 -2.41 5.31 -2.77
CA TRP A 132 -2.78 6.49 -3.54
C TRP A 132 -1.60 6.96 -4.38
N LEU A 133 -1.77 7.00 -5.70
CA LEU A 133 -0.76 7.50 -6.62
C LEU A 133 -1.22 8.80 -7.27
N GLN A 134 -0.29 9.75 -7.40
CA GLN A 134 -0.55 10.98 -8.14
C GLN A 134 -0.83 10.68 -9.62
N GLU A 135 -1.88 11.27 -10.17
CA GLU A 135 -2.24 11.18 -11.59
C GLU A 135 -1.27 11.94 -12.50
#